data_AF-A0A7C5EHP3-F1
#
_entry.id   AF-A0A7C5EHP3-F1
#
_cell.length_a   1.000
_cell.length_b   1.000
_cell.length_c   1.000
_cell.angle_alpha   90.00
_cell.angle_beta   90.00
_cell.angle_gamma   90.00
#
_symmetry.space_group_name_H-M   'P 1'
#
loop_
_entity.id
_entity.type
_entity.pdbx_description
1 polymer ?
#
loop_
_entity_poly.entity_id
_entity_poly.type
_entity_poly.pdbx_seq_one_letter_code
_entity_poly.pdbx_strand_id
1 'polypeptide(L)'
;MKKLLQLALAALPIGVITVSGLARSAGHAPAGEATIRGRFVGAWRLVRLEEPRPDGKIHRADCTGLLVFTGDGHMSVQVMYRKP
;
A
#
# COMPACT_ATOMS: atom_id res chain seq x y z
N MET A 1 -0.19 11.59 -61.52
CA MET A 1 -0.29 10.50 -62.50
C MET A 1 0.21 9.22 -61.84
N LYS A 2 -0.61 8.16 -61.86
CA LYS A 2 -0.27 6.71 -61.90
C LYS A 2 0.79 6.19 -60.90
N LYS A 3 0.63 5.09 -60.17
CA LYS A 3 -0.40 4.06 -60.00
C LYS A 3 0.28 3.04 -59.05
N LEU A 4 -0.52 2.34 -58.26
CA LEU A 4 -0.30 0.97 -57.75
C LEU A 4 0.81 0.79 -56.68
N LEU A 5 0.45 0.56 -55.41
CA LEU A 5 -0.02 -0.72 -54.85
C LEU A 5 1.11 -1.77 -54.87
N GLN A 6 1.72 -2.07 -53.72
CA GLN A 6 1.62 -3.37 -53.03
C GLN A 6 2.73 -3.66 -51.99
N LEU A 7 2.25 -4.16 -50.85
CA LEU A 7 2.79 -5.20 -49.95
C LEU A 7 4.21 -5.05 -49.36
N ALA A 8 4.25 -4.92 -48.03
CA ALA A 8 4.75 -6.02 -47.19
C ALA A 8 4.35 -5.77 -45.72
N LEU A 9 3.36 -6.54 -45.26
CA LEU A 9 2.98 -6.62 -43.85
C LEU A 9 4.06 -7.43 -43.13
N ALA A 10 5.07 -6.75 -42.57
CA ALA A 10 6.09 -7.41 -41.77
C ALA A 10 5.47 -7.76 -40.40
N ALA A 11 5.17 -9.05 -40.22
CA ALA A 11 4.76 -9.62 -38.96
C ALA A 11 5.87 -9.40 -37.91
N LEU A 12 5.63 -8.50 -36.95
CA LEU A 12 6.48 -8.38 -35.76
C LEU A 12 6.29 -9.63 -34.90
N PRO A 13 7.35 -10.38 -34.54
CA PRO A 13 7.22 -11.38 -33.49
C PRO A 13 6.99 -10.65 -32.16
N ILE A 14 5.84 -10.93 -31.54
CA ILE A 14 5.52 -10.53 -30.18
C ILE A 14 6.58 -11.19 -29.28
N GLY A 15 7.53 -10.38 -28.79
CA GLY A 15 8.55 -10.83 -27.86
C GLY A 15 7.88 -11.36 -26.60
N VAL A 16 7.88 -12.67 -26.43
CA VAL A 16 7.52 -13.32 -25.17
C VAL A 16 8.63 -13.01 -24.17
N ILE A 17 8.38 -12.07 -23.26
CA ILE A 17 9.25 -11.81 -22.12
C ILE A 17 9.01 -12.95 -21.11
N THR A 18 9.83 -14.00 -21.17
CA THR A 18 9.87 -15.00 -20.09
C THR A 18 10.53 -14.35 -18.87
N VAL A 19 9.71 -13.84 -17.95
CA VAL A 19 10.17 -13.43 -16.61
C VAL A 19 10.51 -14.71 -15.84
N SER A 20 11.77 -15.14 -15.92
CA SER A 20 12.36 -16.15 -15.03
C SER A 20 12.53 -15.54 -13.63
N GLY A 21 11.44 -15.49 -12.87
CA GLY A 21 11.39 -14.93 -11.52
C GLY A 21 10.94 -15.94 -10.47
N LEU A 22 11.58 -17.10 -10.37
CA LEU A 22 11.30 -18.07 -9.31
C LEU A 22 12.60 -18.57 -8.68
N ALA A 23 13.24 -17.70 -7.91
CA ALA A 23 14.09 -18.09 -6.81
C ALA A 23 13.94 -17.06 -5.68
N ARG A 24 12.73 -16.94 -5.11
CA ARG A 24 12.61 -16.43 -3.75
C ARG A 24 13.24 -17.50 -2.87
N SER A 25 14.51 -17.27 -2.51
CA SER A 25 15.12 -17.95 -1.37
C SER A 25 14.21 -17.66 -0.18
N ALA A 26 13.32 -18.61 0.14
CA ALA A 26 12.61 -18.64 1.40
C ALA A 26 13.68 -18.93 2.46
N GLY A 27 14.41 -17.89 2.82
CA GLY A 27 15.22 -17.87 4.03
C GLY A 27 14.29 -18.26 5.16
N HIS A 28 14.56 -19.44 5.70
CA HIS A 28 13.93 -19.98 6.90
C HIS A 28 14.25 -19.02 8.05
N ALA A 29 13.45 -17.96 8.20
CA ALA A 29 13.49 -17.14 9.40
C ALA A 29 13.02 -18.04 10.55
N PRO A 30 13.84 -18.24 11.60
CA PRO A 30 13.48 -19.12 12.70
C PRO A 30 12.16 -18.69 13.30
N ALA A 31 11.28 -19.65 13.58
CA ALA A 31 9.94 -19.49 14.17
C ALA A 31 9.94 -18.88 15.60
N GLY A 32 11.02 -18.22 16.01
CA GLY A 32 11.20 -17.56 17.31
C GLY A 32 11.48 -16.06 17.23
N GLU A 33 11.70 -15.48 16.05
CA GLU A 33 11.94 -14.04 15.92
C GLU A 33 10.95 -13.43 14.93
N ALA A 34 9.68 -13.35 15.33
CA ALA A 34 8.78 -12.40 14.71
C ALA A 34 9.44 -11.02 14.88
N THR A 35 10.00 -10.51 13.77
CA THR A 35 10.61 -9.17 13.72
C THR A 35 9.67 -8.19 14.42
N ILE A 36 10.22 -7.20 15.13
CA ILE A 36 9.42 -6.20 15.88
C ILE A 36 8.27 -5.67 14.99
N ARG A 37 8.54 -5.47 13.70
CA ARG A 37 7.56 -5.12 12.66
C ARG A 37 6.34 -6.05 12.59
N GLY A 38 6.55 -7.37 12.59
CA GLY A 38 5.48 -8.36 12.50
C GLY A 38 4.46 -8.25 13.63
N ARG A 39 4.86 -7.73 14.81
CA ARG A 39 3.96 -7.48 15.94
C ARG A 39 3.00 -6.32 15.72
N PHE A 40 3.30 -5.42 14.78
CA PHE A 40 2.51 -4.23 14.49
C PHE A 40 1.62 -4.37 13.25
N VAL A 41 1.81 -5.43 12.45
CA VAL A 41 1.00 -5.66 11.24
C VAL A 41 -0.45 -5.90 11.62
N GLY A 42 -1.37 -5.13 11.04
CA GLY A 42 -2.80 -5.24 11.31
C GLY A 42 -3.55 -3.91 11.24
N ALA A 43 -4.78 -3.94 11.74
CA ALA A 43 -5.67 -2.79 11.83
C ALA A 43 -5.88 -2.40 13.30
N TRP A 44 -5.68 -1.12 13.60
CA TRP A 44 -5.65 -0.56 14.94
C TRP A 44 -6.71 0.52 15.07
N ARG A 45 -7.61 0.39 16.05
CA ARG A 45 -8.64 1.39 16.32
C ARG A 45 -8.07 2.54 17.15
N LEU A 46 -8.37 3.77 16.75
CA LEU A 46 -8.04 4.96 17.53
C LEU A 46 -8.74 4.92 18.89
N VAL A 47 -7.98 5.11 19.97
CA VAL A 47 -8.50 5.15 21.34
C VAL A 47 -8.92 6.57 21.73
N ARG A 48 -8.09 7.56 21.39
CA ARG A 48 -8.30 8.98 21.72
C ARG A 48 -7.49 9.85 20.77
N LEU A 49 -8.02 11.03 20.46
CA LEU A 49 -7.31 12.12 19.82
C LEU A 49 -7.49 13.37 20.70
N GLU A 50 -6.41 14.11 20.90
CA GLU A 50 -6.38 15.36 21.62
C GLU A 50 -5.97 16.48 20.65
N GLU A 51 -6.66 17.61 20.72
CA GLU A 51 -6.46 18.74 19.81
C GLU A 51 -6.65 20.08 20.53
N PRO A 52 -5.92 21.12 20.11
CA PRO A 52 -6.15 22.48 20.58
C PRO A 52 -7.45 23.03 19.99
N ARG A 53 -8.24 23.73 20.81
CA ARG A 53 -9.42 24.50 20.37
C ARG A 53 -9.10 26.00 20.29
N PRO A 54 -10.01 26.83 19.73
CA PRO A 54 -9.84 28.29 19.69
C PRO A 54 -9.65 28.95 21.06
N ASP A 55 -10.03 28.28 22.15
CA ASP A 55 -9.79 28.72 23.53
C ASP A 55 -8.34 28.49 24.01
N GLY A 56 -7.48 27.90 23.17
CA GLY A 56 -6.09 27.58 23.47
C GLY A 56 -5.90 26.37 24.38
N LYS A 57 -6.98 25.70 24.80
CA LYS A 57 -6.91 24.51 25.66
C LYS A 57 -6.89 23.24 24.81
N ILE A 58 -6.30 22.17 25.37
CA ILE A 58 -6.32 20.84 24.78
C ILE A 58 -7.61 20.14 25.16
N HIS A 59 -8.31 19.61 24.16
CA HIS A 59 -9.55 18.88 24.35
C HIS A 59 -9.53 17.55 23.64
N ARG A 60 -10.36 16.62 24.11
CA ARG A 60 -10.62 15.37 23.40
C ARG A 60 -11.51 15.65 22.19
N ALA A 61 -11.06 15.20 21.01
CA ALA A 61 -11.85 15.25 19.79
C ALA A 61 -12.95 14.17 19.80
N ASP A 62 -14.15 14.54 19.34
CA ASP A 62 -15.25 13.59 19.10
C ASP A 62 -15.08 12.94 17.72
N CYS A 63 -14.18 11.96 17.65
CA CYS A 63 -13.84 11.28 16.40
C CYS A 63 -13.76 9.75 16.54
N THR A 64 -13.74 9.08 15.39
CA THR A 64 -13.28 7.71 15.20
C THR A 64 -12.06 7.71 14.31
N GLY A 65 -11.20 6.69 14.44
CA GLY A 65 -10.10 6.51 13.51
C GLY A 65 -9.62 5.08 13.42
N LEU A 66 -8.88 4.82 12.35
CA LEU A 66 -8.29 3.53 12.02
C LEU A 66 -6.86 3.77 11.51
N LEU A 67 -5.92 2.98 12.00
CA LEU A 67 -4.58 2.84 11.44
C LEU A 67 -4.47 1.44 10.85
N VAL A 68 -3.95 1.32 9.64
CA VAL A 68 -3.64 0.02 9.01
C VAL A 68 -2.15 0.01 8.70
N PHE A 69 -1.45 -1.03 9.15
CA PHE A 69 -0.05 -1.28 8.84
C PHE A 69 0.10 -2.67 8.22
N THR A 70 0.66 -2.73 7.01
CA THR A 70 0.74 -3.96 6.22
C THR A 70 2.11 -4.62 6.33
N GLY A 71 2.16 -5.93 6.11
CA GLY A 71 3.39 -6.72 6.17
C GLY A 71 4.44 -6.35 5.12
N ASP A 72 4.03 -5.70 4.02
CA ASP A 72 4.91 -5.17 2.98
C ASP A 72 5.37 -3.72 3.24
N GLY A 73 4.77 -3.03 4.22
CA GLY A 73 5.34 -1.80 4.83
C GLY A 73 4.57 -0.54 4.53
N HIS A 74 3.42 -0.67 3.91
CA HIS A 74 2.49 0.42 3.71
C HIS A 74 1.74 0.73 5.01
N MET A 75 1.38 2.00 5.15
CA MET A 75 0.62 2.49 6.28
C MET A 75 -0.41 3.51 5.81
N SER A 76 -1.61 3.45 6.39
CA SER A 76 -2.63 4.47 6.24
C SER A 76 -3.25 4.82 7.58
N VAL A 77 -3.57 6.09 7.77
CA VAL A 77 -4.31 6.58 8.93
C VAL A 77 -5.54 7.33 8.43
N GLN A 78 -6.70 7.02 9.00
CA GLN A 78 -7.94 7.70 8.73
C GLN A 78 -8.56 8.17 10.05
N VAL A 79 -9.01 9.42 10.07
CA VAL A 79 -9.76 10.02 11.17
C VAL A 79 -11.02 10.65 10.62
N MET A 80 -12.13 10.43 11.31
CA MET A 80 -13.43 11.01 10.97
C MET A 80 -14.01 11.67 12.21
N TYR A 81 -14.19 12.99 12.15
CA TYR A 81 -14.92 13.75 13.14
C TYR A 81 -16.42 13.43 13.02
N ARG A 82 -17.07 13.07 14.13
CA ARG A 82 -18.51 12.75 14.13
C ARG A 82 -19.37 14.00 14.04
N LYS A 83 -18.85 15.10 14.60
CA LYS A 83 -19.47 16.42 14.61
C LYS A 83 -18.40 17.42 14.17
N PRO A 84 -18.39 17.80 12.89
CA PRO A 84 -17.47 18.81 12.37
C PRO A 84 -17.79 20.20 12.91
#